data_AF-A0A1L9UEY2-F1
#
_entry.id   AF-A0A1L9UEY2-F1
#
_cell.length_a   1.000
_cell.length_b   1.000
_cell.length_c   1.000
_cell.angle_alpha   90.00
_cell.angle_beta   90.00
_cell.angle_gamma   90.00
#
_symmetry.space_group_name_H-M   'P 1'
#
loop_
_entity.id
_entity.type
_entity.pdbx_description
1 polymer ?
#
loop_
_entity_poly.entity_id
_entity_poly.type
_entity_poly.pdbx_seq_one_letter_code
_entity_poly.pdbx_strand_id
1 'polypeptide(L)' 'MQLFSALTLTVVTTLLTSAHGLVYIGEACSDSAAYDCTQDYSYIAICNGARWVEAAQCGAGCCAWPAGDPTPFCSC' A
#
# COMPACT_ATOMS: atom_id res chain seq x y z
N MET A 1 31.48 -29.47 -30.56
CA MET A 1 31.44 -28.20 -29.80
C MET A 1 29.98 -27.84 -29.61
N GLN A 2 29.40 -28.13 -28.44
CA GLN A 2 27.98 -27.86 -28.16
C GLN A 2 27.89 -26.61 -27.29
N LEU A 3 27.38 -25.53 -27.88
CA LEU A 3 27.10 -24.26 -27.22
C LEU A 3 25.78 -24.39 -26.45
N PHE A 4 25.86 -24.66 -25.14
CA PHE A 4 24.72 -24.53 -24.25
C PHE A 4 24.48 -23.06 -23.96
N SER A 5 23.53 -22.44 -24.68
CA SER A 5 23.00 -21.12 -24.33
C SER A 5 22.12 -21.27 -23.09
N ALA A 6 22.64 -20.88 -21.93
CA ALA A 6 21.84 -20.76 -20.72
C ALA A 6 20.99 -19.47 -20.81
N LEU A 7 19.68 -19.62 -20.96
CA LEU A 7 18.71 -18.54 -20.77
C LEU A 7 18.76 -18.11 -19.30
N THR A 8 19.37 -16.96 -19.01
CA THR A 8 19.28 -16.33 -17.70
C THR A 8 17.87 -15.76 -17.51
N LEU A 9 17.03 -16.49 -16.80
CA LEU A 9 15.70 -16.04 -16.39
C LEU A 9 15.86 -15.12 -15.17
N THR A 10 16.01 -13.82 -15.39
CA THR A 10 15.99 -12.84 -14.30
C THR A 10 14.55 -12.64 -13.81
N VAL A 11 14.20 -13.37 -12.74
CA VAL A 11 12.97 -13.14 -11.99
C VAL A 11 13.15 -11.85 -11.19
N VAL A 12 12.58 -10.75 -11.68
CA VAL A 12 12.46 -9.51 -10.91
C VAL A 12 11.36 -9.70 -9.89
N THR A 13 11.72 -10.13 -8.68
CA THR A 13 10.81 -10.05 -7.53
C THR A 13 10.67 -8.58 -7.16
N THR A 14 9.58 -7.94 -7.59
CA THR A 14 9.16 -6.65 -7.05
C THR A 14 8.79 -6.88 -5.59
N LEU A 15 9.72 -6.60 -4.67
CA LEU A 15 9.37 -6.40 -3.27
C LEU A 15 8.45 -5.19 -3.23
N LEU A 16 7.15 -5.43 -3.10
CA LEU A 16 6.20 -4.42 -2.64
C LEU A 16 6.56 -4.15 -1.19
N THR A 17 7.55 -3.28 -0.97
CA THR A 17 7.72 -2.66 0.33
C THR A 17 6.49 -1.78 0.51
N SER A 18 5.48 -2.30 1.20
CA SER A 18 4.39 -1.50 1.72
C SER A 18 5.03 -0.48 2.65
N ALA A 19 5.30 0.71 2.13
CA ALA A 19 5.68 1.84 2.94
C ALA A 19 4.42 2.24 3.71
N HIS A 20 4.22 1.63 4.87
CA HIS A 20 3.18 2.00 5.83
C HIS A 20 3.53 3.40 6.33
N GLY A 21 3.06 4.40 5.63
CA GLY A 21 3.47 5.78 5.78
C GLY A 21 2.21 6.60 5.70
N LEU A 22 1.82 7.19 6.82
CA LEU A 22 0.56 7.91 6.92
C LEU A 22 0.37 8.87 5.74
N VAL A 23 -0.77 8.75 5.06
CA VAL A 23 -1.03 9.43 3.79
C VAL A 23 -1.93 10.65 3.97
N TYR A 24 -2.02 11.49 2.94
CA TYR A 24 -3.01 12.56 2.86
C TYR A 24 -3.94 12.32 1.69
N ILE A 25 -5.22 12.61 1.88
CA ILE A 25 -6.19 12.60 0.78
C ILE A 25 -5.79 13.62 -0.28
N GLY A 26 -5.75 13.19 -1.54
CA GLY A 26 -5.36 14.00 -2.68
C GLY A 26 -3.86 13.98 -3.00
N GLU A 27 -3.00 13.43 -2.14
CA GLU A 27 -1.59 13.20 -2.49
C GLU A 27 -1.45 12.16 -3.60
N ALA A 28 -0.36 12.24 -4.35
CA ALA A 28 -0.08 11.30 -5.43
C ALA A 28 0.25 9.91 -4.86
N CYS A 29 -0.15 8.87 -5.58
CA CYS A 29 0.15 7.49 -5.23
C CYS A 29 0.34 6.66 -6.51
N SER A 30 1.21 5.65 -6.43
CA SER A 30 1.59 4.82 -7.58
C SER A 30 1.09 3.38 -7.48
N ASP A 31 0.83 2.89 -6.27
CA ASP A 31 0.40 1.52 -6.04
C ASP A 31 -1.12 1.43 -6.05
N SER A 32 -1.65 1.05 -7.21
CA SER A 32 -3.08 0.97 -7.45
C SER A 32 -3.69 -0.08 -6.52
N ALA A 33 -4.61 0.33 -5.65
CA ALA A 33 -5.22 -0.48 -4.58
C ALA A 33 -4.42 -0.66 -3.28
N ALA A 34 -3.33 0.09 -3.07
CA ALA A 34 -2.78 0.22 -1.73
C ALA A 34 -3.80 0.90 -0.80
N TYR A 35 -3.88 0.43 0.45
CA TYR A 35 -4.64 1.05 1.51
C TYR A 35 -3.68 1.55 2.58
N ASP A 36 -3.96 2.71 3.17
CA ASP A 36 -3.21 3.22 4.33
C ASP A 36 -4.10 4.09 5.22
N CYS A 37 -3.66 4.35 6.45
CA CYS A 37 -4.28 5.33 7.34
C CYS A 37 -3.85 6.75 6.96
N THR A 38 -4.74 7.72 7.15
CA THR A 38 -4.35 9.13 7.05
C THR A 38 -3.48 9.57 8.23
N GLN A 39 -2.79 10.70 8.11
CA GLN A 39 -1.92 11.25 9.17
C GLN A 39 -2.57 11.41 10.55
N ASP A 40 -3.86 11.70 10.58
CA ASP A 40 -4.65 11.87 11.80
C ASP A 40 -5.28 10.55 12.27
N TYR A 41 -5.02 9.44 11.57
CA TYR A 41 -5.63 8.13 11.79
C TYR A 41 -7.17 8.19 11.82
N SER A 42 -7.77 9.19 11.16
CA SER A 42 -9.22 9.39 11.14
C SER A 42 -9.90 8.62 10.02
N TYR A 43 -9.16 8.28 8.96
CA TYR A 43 -9.69 7.65 7.75
C TYR A 43 -8.76 6.54 7.27
N ILE A 44 -9.37 5.57 6.59
CA ILE A 44 -8.68 4.65 5.70
C ILE A 44 -8.71 5.28 4.30
N ALA A 45 -7.54 5.44 3.70
CA ALA A 45 -7.37 5.89 2.33
C ALA A 45 -7.06 4.72 1.41
N ILE A 46 -7.51 4.79 0.16
CA ILE A 46 -7.16 3.88 -0.93
C ILE A 46 -6.49 4.67 -2.06
N CYS A 47 -5.43 4.12 -2.65
CA CYS A 47 -4.84 4.66 -3.85
C CYS A 47 -5.66 4.23 -5.08
N ASN A 48 -6.29 5.19 -5.77
CA ASN A 48 -7.06 4.91 -6.98
C ASN A 48 -6.21 4.76 -8.27
N GLY A 49 -4.91 4.51 -8.11
CA GLY A 49 -3.92 4.44 -9.19
C GLY A 49 -3.31 5.78 -9.61
N ALA A 50 -3.75 6.88 -8.99
CA ALA A 50 -3.11 8.19 -9.18
C ALA A 50 -3.05 9.01 -7.89
N ARG A 51 -4.10 8.95 -7.07
CA ARG A 51 -4.22 9.75 -5.84
C ARG A 51 -4.84 8.94 -4.71
N TRP A 52 -4.48 9.30 -3.48
CA TRP A 52 -5.14 8.81 -2.28
C TRP A 52 -6.53 9.41 -2.18
N VAL A 53 -7.54 8.55 -2.04
CA VAL A 53 -8.93 8.94 -1.83
C VAL A 53 -9.47 8.25 -0.59
N GLU A 54 -10.46 8.86 0.05
CA GLU A 54 -11.08 8.28 1.25
C GLU A 54 -11.82 6.98 0.88
N ALA A 55 -11.51 5.91 1.60
CA ALA A 55 -12.20 4.63 1.49
C ALA A 55 -13.22 4.43 2.63
N ALA A 56 -12.86 4.85 3.85
CA ALA A 56 -13.73 4.79 5.02
C ALA A 56 -13.33 5.81 6.09
N GLN A 57 -14.31 6.29 6.85
CA GLN A 57 -14.13 7.16 8.00
C GLN A 57 -14.18 6.34 9.31
N CYS A 58 -13.11 6.41 10.12
CA CYS A 58 -12.96 5.70 11.38
C CYS A 58 -13.19 6.60 12.62
N GLY A 59 -12.96 7.91 12.49
CA GLY A 59 -12.86 8.83 13.64
C GLY A 59 -11.43 8.96 14.15
N ALA A 60 -11.10 10.11 14.76
CA ALA A 60 -9.73 10.50 15.07
C ALA A 60 -9.00 9.47 15.95
N GLY A 61 -7.85 8.99 15.48
CA GLY A 61 -7.05 8.00 16.20
C GLY A 61 -7.52 6.55 16.05
N CYS A 62 -8.58 6.27 15.29
CA CYS A 62 -9.19 4.94 15.22
C CYS A 62 -8.73 4.10 14.02
N CYS A 63 -8.00 4.64 13.05
CA CYS A 63 -7.42 3.84 11.99
C CYS A 63 -6.21 3.07 12.52
N ALA A 64 -6.20 1.75 12.38
CA ALA A 64 -5.15 0.89 12.88
C ALA A 64 -4.62 -0.03 11.78
N TRP A 65 -3.30 -0.22 11.78
CA TRP A 65 -2.65 -1.31 11.06
C TRP A 65 -2.46 -2.47 12.03
N PRO A 66 -3.01 -3.66 11.73
CA PRO A 66 -2.69 -4.83 12.51
C PRO A 66 -1.29 -5.32 12.10
N ALA A 67 -0.59 -5.94 13.05
CA ALA A 67 0.72 -6.52 12.77
C ALA A 67 0.55 -7.74 11.85
N GLY A 68 0.80 -7.56 10.55
CA GLY A 68 0.87 -8.65 9.57
C GLY A 68 -0.37 -8.85 8.69
N ASP A 69 -1.43 -8.03 8.79
CA ASP A 69 -2.52 -8.07 7.81
C ASP A 69 -2.27 -7.15 6.62
N PRO A 70 -2.89 -7.45 5.46
CA PRO A 70 -2.68 -6.68 4.23
C PRO A 70 -3.32 -5.29 4.22
N THR A 71 -4.24 -4.97 5.14
CA THR A 71 -5.03 -3.72 5.08
C THR A 71 -5.32 -3.12 6.46
N PRO A 72 -5.39 -1.78 6.57
CA PRO A 72 -5.82 -1.11 7.79
C PRO A 72 -7.32 -1.30 8.05
N PHE A 73 -7.74 -1.10 9.29
CA PHE A 73 -9.13 -1.20 9.75
C PHE A 73 -9.45 -0.13 10.78
N CYS A 74 -10.74 0.14 10.99
CA CYS A 74 -11.18 1.02 12.06
C CYS A 74 -11.28 0.24 13.37
N SER A 75 -10.56 0.68 14.40
CA SER A 75 -10.54 0.11 15.74
C SER A 75 -10.31 1.16 16.80
N CYS A 76 -11.33 1.31 17.63
CA CYS A 76 -11.35 1.94 18.94
C CYS A 76 -12.48 1.25 19.74
#